data_AF-A0A7G9QKL8-F1
#
_entry.id   AF-A0A7G9QKL8-F1
#
_cell.length_a   1.000
_cell.length_b   1.000
_cell.length_c   1.000
_cell.angle_alpha   90.00
_cell.angle_beta   90.00
_cell.angle_gamma   90.00
#
_symmetry.space_group_name_H-M   'P 1'
#
loop_
_entity.id
_entity.type
_entity.pdbx_description
1 polymer ?
#
loop_
_entity_poly.entity_id
_entity_poly.type
_entity_poly.pdbx_seq_one_letter_code
_entity_poly.pdbx_strand_id
1 'polypeptide(L)'
;MKRLLLTSFCFLCILFTYGQSKFIDGFTLRQSFQSKNDQAEPAVLSFTKPKDKSASWLVNAAIGYDFLKESKSVLSLSPYFEFHRNTLIDKIQNNWQAGISSEWQSRDLSQKKWSPIFITAFKYNEDNIKKNTSFQGNLYFTPVFKGKAKDPKYFWIPNNTSDFGNVFQFLYSPYIGLENENRIETKDENSAGSIYRALFRVTSIISLLPKDENLREKFEFNFDWQYRYDLNENIIELTQTEHNFITTSFNYTFFRSEDGKKTSKIGIDYTNGENPAKNFEKQSFYALSLKVKL
;
A
#
# COMPACT_ATOMS: atom_id res chain seq x y z
N MET A 1 -7.31 -21.64 21.70
CA MET A 1 -5.98 -21.00 21.56
C MET A 1 -5.99 -19.69 20.77
N LYS A 2 -6.59 -19.59 19.57
CA LYS A 2 -6.62 -18.33 18.77
C LYS A 2 -7.30 -17.13 19.45
N ARG A 3 -8.33 -17.33 20.28
CA ARG A 3 -9.02 -16.24 21.00
C ARG A 3 -8.24 -15.70 22.21
N LEU A 4 -7.35 -16.52 22.80
CA LEU A 4 -6.54 -16.16 23.97
C LEU A 4 -5.33 -15.29 23.59
N LEU A 5 -4.79 -15.47 22.38
CA LEU A 5 -3.72 -14.63 21.85
C LEU A 5 -4.19 -13.19 21.56
N LEU A 6 -5.42 -13.02 21.08
CA LEU A 6 -5.98 -11.71 20.74
C LEU A 6 -6.31 -10.88 22.01
N THR A 7 -6.86 -11.52 23.05
CA THR A 7 -7.09 -10.85 24.34
C THR A 7 -5.80 -10.57 25.10
N SER A 8 -4.79 -11.44 25.00
CA SER A 8 -3.47 -11.19 25.59
C SER A 8 -2.74 -10.03 24.90
N PHE A 9 -2.92 -9.87 23.58
CA PHE A 9 -2.40 -8.71 22.83
C PHE A 9 -3.07 -7.40 23.27
N CYS A 10 -4.40 -7.39 23.45
CA CYS A 10 -5.12 -6.21 23.94
C CYS A 10 -4.74 -5.84 25.38
N PHE A 11 -4.42 -6.83 26.25
CA PHE A 11 -3.97 -6.56 27.62
C PHE A 11 -2.52 -6.09 27.71
N LEU A 12 -1.63 -6.58 26.83
CA LEU A 12 -0.25 -6.09 26.76
C LEU A 12 -0.17 -4.62 26.35
N CYS A 13 -1.07 -4.15 25.47
CA CYS A 13 -1.10 -2.74 25.06
C CYS A 13 -1.44 -1.75 26.18
N ILE A 14 -2.03 -2.22 27.29
CA ILE A 14 -2.48 -1.34 28.39
C ILE A 14 -1.37 -1.15 29.45
N LEU A 15 -0.35 -2.02 29.49
CA LEU A 15 0.65 -2.07 30.57
C LEU A 15 1.98 -1.32 30.29
N PHE A 16 2.14 -0.66 29.13
CA PHE A 16 3.41 0.00 28.74
C PHE A 16 3.39 1.53 28.76
N THR A 17 2.63 2.15 29.68
CA THR A 17 2.33 3.58 29.59
C THR A 17 3.36 4.57 30.14
N TYR A 18 4.52 4.18 30.66
CA TYR A 18 5.41 5.17 31.30
C TYR A 18 6.93 5.11 31.04
N GLY A 19 7.40 4.43 29.98
CA GLY A 19 8.85 4.45 29.65
C GLY A 19 9.29 4.12 28.22
N GLN A 20 8.37 4.01 27.26
CA GLN A 20 8.61 3.34 25.96
C GLN A 20 8.41 4.21 24.70
N SER A 21 8.40 5.54 24.80
CA SER A 21 8.02 6.40 23.66
C SER A 21 8.86 6.14 22.40
N LYS A 22 10.19 6.02 22.50
CA LYS A 22 11.05 5.88 21.32
C LYS A 22 10.93 4.56 20.55
N PHE A 23 10.70 3.43 21.23
CA PHE A 23 10.61 2.12 20.58
C PHE A 23 9.30 1.96 19.79
N ILE A 24 8.20 2.40 20.40
CA ILE A 24 6.88 2.35 19.77
C ILE A 24 6.84 3.25 18.54
N ASP A 25 7.53 4.40 18.57
CA ASP A 25 7.58 5.29 17.42
C ASP A 25 8.27 4.66 16.19
N GLY A 26 9.03 3.56 16.35
CA GLY A 26 9.64 2.83 15.23
C GLY A 26 8.65 2.00 14.41
N PHE A 27 7.45 1.75 14.94
CA PHE A 27 6.41 1.00 14.23
C PHE A 27 5.59 1.89 13.29
N THR A 28 5.20 1.32 12.16
CA THR A 28 4.32 1.95 11.17
C THR A 28 3.16 1.03 10.84
N LEU A 29 1.95 1.58 10.77
CA LEU A 29 0.75 0.90 10.30
C LEU A 29 0.26 1.51 8.99
N ARG A 30 0.14 0.69 7.95
CA ARG A 30 -0.22 1.10 6.58
C ARG A 30 -0.87 -0.02 5.79
N GLN A 31 -1.24 0.22 4.52
CA GLN A 31 -1.85 -0.77 3.65
C GLN A 31 -0.84 -1.83 3.19
N SER A 32 0.37 -1.40 2.86
CA SER A 32 1.47 -2.23 2.32
C SER A 32 2.79 -1.46 2.31
N PHE A 33 3.92 -2.17 2.31
CA PHE A 33 5.29 -1.65 2.23
C PHE A 33 5.82 -1.56 0.78
N GLN A 34 4.95 -1.68 -0.22
CA GLN A 34 5.28 -1.61 -1.65
C GLN A 34 5.38 -0.18 -2.24
N SER A 35 5.11 0.85 -1.45
CA SER A 35 5.16 2.26 -1.87
C SER A 35 6.14 3.05 -1.01
N LYS A 36 6.58 4.22 -1.51
CA LYS A 36 7.40 5.15 -0.74
C LYS A 36 6.72 5.50 0.60
N ASN A 37 7.45 5.56 1.71
CA ASN A 37 6.90 5.80 3.06
C ASN A 37 5.90 6.99 3.15
N ASP A 38 6.23 8.15 2.56
CA ASP A 38 5.35 9.33 2.60
C ASP A 38 4.04 9.12 1.83
N GLN A 39 4.12 8.35 0.74
CA GLN A 39 3.00 8.02 -0.15
C GLN A 39 2.36 6.67 0.20
N ALA A 40 2.76 6.05 1.31
CA ALA A 40 2.19 4.79 1.74
C ALA A 40 0.75 4.99 2.19
N GLU A 41 -0.14 4.22 1.57
CA GLU A 41 -1.58 4.23 1.84
C GLU A 41 -1.85 3.75 3.28
N PRO A 42 -2.86 4.30 3.96
CA PRO A 42 -3.28 3.87 5.30
C PRO A 42 -3.74 2.41 5.30
N ALA A 43 -3.66 1.72 6.44
CA ALA A 43 -4.33 0.43 6.61
C ALA A 43 -5.84 0.62 6.43
N VAL A 44 -6.50 -0.32 5.75
CA VAL A 44 -7.90 -0.20 5.34
C VAL A 44 -8.72 -1.37 5.91
N LEU A 45 -9.82 -1.02 6.57
CA LEU A 45 -10.94 -1.91 6.84
C LEU A 45 -12.13 -1.44 6.02
N SER A 46 -12.59 -2.26 5.09
CA SER A 46 -13.72 -1.98 4.22
C SER A 46 -14.89 -2.87 4.54
N PHE A 47 -16.10 -2.34 4.37
CA PHE A 47 -17.38 -3.02 4.49
C PHE A 47 -18.20 -2.78 3.22
N THR A 48 -18.80 -3.83 2.68
CA THR A 48 -19.80 -3.69 1.61
C THR A 48 -20.95 -4.67 1.80
N LYS A 49 -22.15 -4.23 1.47
CA LYS A 49 -23.38 -5.03 1.53
C LYS A 49 -24.21 -4.76 0.28
N PRO A 50 -24.11 -5.61 -0.75
CA PRO A 50 -25.00 -5.53 -1.90
C PRO A 50 -26.44 -5.84 -1.51
N LYS A 51 -27.37 -5.43 -2.35
CA LYS A 51 -28.81 -5.66 -2.16
C LYS A 51 -29.15 -7.15 -2.06
N ASP A 52 -28.51 -7.98 -2.89
CA ASP A 52 -28.88 -9.39 -3.09
C ASP A 52 -27.80 -10.38 -2.59
N LYS A 53 -26.82 -9.91 -1.81
CA LYS A 53 -25.73 -10.77 -1.30
C LYS A 53 -25.40 -10.44 0.16
N SER A 54 -24.80 -11.41 0.84
CA SER A 54 -24.33 -11.24 2.22
C SER A 54 -23.34 -10.09 2.33
N ALA A 55 -23.32 -9.45 3.50
CA ALA A 55 -22.31 -8.44 3.80
C ALA A 55 -20.91 -9.07 3.75
N SER A 56 -19.95 -8.28 3.29
CA SER A 56 -18.55 -8.68 3.17
C SER A 56 -17.65 -7.57 3.67
N TRP A 57 -16.45 -7.98 4.07
CA TRP A 57 -15.43 -7.15 4.67
C TRP A 57 -14.08 -7.44 4.03
N LEU A 58 -13.29 -6.39 3.88
CA LEU A 58 -11.93 -6.45 3.37
C LEU A 58 -11.00 -5.76 4.38
N VAL A 59 -9.89 -6.42 4.68
CA VAL A 59 -8.83 -5.92 5.56
C VAL A 59 -7.53 -5.95 4.77
N ASN A 60 -6.93 -4.78 4.60
CA ASN A 60 -5.57 -4.63 4.09
C ASN A 60 -4.78 -3.86 5.13
N ALA A 61 -3.94 -4.56 5.88
CA ALA A 61 -3.14 -3.97 6.93
C ALA A 61 -1.74 -4.55 6.93
N ALA A 62 -0.76 -3.68 7.11
CA ALA A 62 0.64 -4.00 7.19
C ALA A 62 1.27 -3.27 8.38
N ILE A 63 1.97 -4.01 9.22
CA ILE A 63 2.77 -3.47 10.31
C ILE A 63 4.23 -3.74 10.02
N GLY A 64 5.09 -2.77 10.31
CA GLY A 64 6.52 -2.93 10.18
C GLY A 64 7.27 -1.95 11.06
N TYR A 65 8.58 -2.16 11.15
CA TYR A 65 9.46 -1.42 12.04
C TYR A 65 10.62 -0.83 11.24
N ASP A 66 10.87 0.47 11.31
CA ASP A 66 12.03 1.06 10.63
C ASP A 66 13.31 0.88 11.47
N PHE A 67 14.15 -0.07 11.08
CA PHE A 67 15.42 -0.34 11.76
C PHE A 67 16.40 0.83 11.71
N LEU A 68 16.26 1.72 10.72
CA LEU A 68 17.19 2.79 10.43
C LEU A 68 16.62 4.18 10.77
N LYS A 69 15.53 4.23 11.53
CA LYS A 69 14.80 5.47 11.84
C LYS A 69 15.66 6.60 12.42
N GLU A 70 16.60 6.25 13.29
CA GLU A 70 17.51 7.23 13.95
C GLU A 70 18.69 7.63 13.05
N SER A 71 18.87 6.97 11.91
CA SER A 71 19.89 7.34 10.94
C SER A 71 19.38 8.47 10.06
N LYS A 72 20.22 9.47 9.77
CA LYS A 72 19.95 10.47 8.71
C LYS A 72 20.09 9.86 7.30
N SER A 73 20.02 8.54 7.20
CA SER A 73 20.25 7.82 5.95
C SER A 73 19.10 8.03 4.99
N VAL A 74 19.43 8.09 3.71
CA VAL A 74 18.48 8.04 2.58
C VAL A 74 18.02 6.61 2.30
N LEU A 75 18.21 5.70 3.26
CA LEU A 75 17.87 4.29 3.23
C LEU A 75 16.95 3.99 4.41
N SER A 76 15.75 3.46 4.14
CA SER A 76 14.92 2.81 5.15
C SER A 76 14.99 1.30 4.97
N LEU A 77 14.92 0.56 6.08
CA LEU A 77 14.90 -0.89 6.08
C LEU A 77 13.87 -1.35 7.09
N SER A 78 12.82 -2.00 6.61
CA SER A 78 11.68 -2.37 7.44
C SER A 78 11.32 -3.83 7.27
N PRO A 79 11.51 -4.69 8.29
CA PRO A 79 10.73 -5.91 8.38
C PRO A 79 9.26 -5.55 8.51
N TYR A 80 8.41 -6.35 7.88
CA TYR A 80 6.98 -6.13 7.91
C TYR A 80 6.20 -7.44 7.86
N PHE A 81 4.95 -7.34 8.28
CA PHE A 81 3.92 -8.35 8.13
C PHE A 81 2.69 -7.70 7.50
N GLU A 82 2.17 -8.26 6.41
CA GLU A 82 0.93 -7.83 5.75
C GLU A 82 -0.14 -8.91 5.88
N PHE A 83 -1.37 -8.46 6.08
CA PHE A 83 -2.54 -9.31 6.11
C PHE A 83 -3.58 -8.76 5.12
N HIS A 84 -3.97 -9.64 4.19
CA HIS A 84 -4.96 -9.36 3.17
C HIS A 84 -6.09 -10.38 3.32
N ARG A 85 -7.23 -9.89 3.80
CA ARG A 85 -8.44 -10.70 3.89
C ARG A 85 -9.51 -10.00 3.11
N ASN A 86 -10.12 -10.73 2.20
CA ASN A 86 -11.27 -10.29 1.46
C ASN A 86 -12.34 -11.37 1.54
N THR A 87 -13.49 -11.03 2.09
CA THR A 87 -14.66 -11.93 2.09
C THR A 87 -15.68 -11.52 1.05
N LEU A 88 -15.25 -10.76 0.04
CA LEU A 88 -16.10 -10.21 -0.99
C LEU A 88 -16.91 -11.26 -1.74
N ILE A 89 -17.94 -10.67 -2.32
CA ILE A 89 -19.05 -11.16 -3.09
C ILE A 89 -18.73 -12.25 -4.12
N ASP A 90 -17.59 -12.16 -4.82
CA ASP A 90 -17.28 -13.07 -5.93
C ASP A 90 -16.08 -13.96 -5.62
N LYS A 91 -14.98 -13.38 -5.11
CA LYS A 91 -13.72 -14.10 -4.86
C LYS A 91 -13.19 -13.82 -3.46
N ILE A 92 -13.15 -14.86 -2.64
CA ILE A 92 -12.57 -14.82 -1.30
C ILE A 92 -11.04 -14.75 -1.43
N GLN A 93 -10.43 -13.91 -0.62
CA GLN A 93 -8.98 -13.82 -0.43
C GLN A 93 -8.67 -13.99 1.05
N ASN A 94 -7.62 -14.74 1.36
CA ASN A 94 -7.09 -14.82 2.70
C ASN A 94 -5.61 -15.20 2.62
N ASN A 95 -4.75 -14.20 2.57
CA ASN A 95 -3.32 -14.40 2.55
C ASN A 95 -2.62 -13.48 3.53
N TRP A 96 -1.48 -13.95 3.99
CA TRP A 96 -0.57 -13.16 4.80
C TRP A 96 0.82 -13.19 4.17
N GLN A 97 1.57 -12.13 4.43
CA GLN A 97 2.90 -11.94 3.89
C GLN A 97 3.83 -11.47 5.00
N ALA A 98 5.07 -11.95 5.00
CA ALA A 98 6.10 -11.45 5.90
C ALA A 98 7.39 -11.26 5.13
N GLY A 99 8.07 -10.15 5.34
CA GLY A 99 9.24 -9.84 4.55
C GLY A 99 10.04 -8.68 5.09
N ILE A 100 10.99 -8.26 4.27
CA ILE A 100 11.79 -7.06 4.48
C ILE A 100 11.64 -6.16 3.26
N SER A 101 11.37 -4.89 3.50
CA SER A 101 11.34 -3.85 2.48
C SER A 101 12.48 -2.87 2.70
N SER A 102 13.02 -2.34 1.61
CA SER A 102 13.99 -1.28 1.62
C SER A 102 13.54 -0.16 0.69
N GLU A 103 13.73 1.07 1.11
CA GLU A 103 13.58 2.24 0.26
C GLU A 103 14.90 3.00 0.26
N TRP A 104 15.48 3.19 -0.92
CA TRP A 104 16.76 3.86 -1.09
C TRP A 104 16.64 5.02 -2.08
N GLN A 105 16.80 6.24 -1.58
CA GLN A 105 16.98 7.42 -2.41
C GLN A 105 18.47 7.57 -2.74
N SER A 106 18.89 7.25 -3.97
CA SER A 106 20.32 7.06 -4.27
C SER A 106 21.14 8.35 -4.35
N ARG A 107 20.48 9.51 -4.41
CA ARG A 107 21.12 10.83 -4.45
C ARG A 107 20.51 11.77 -3.43
N ASP A 108 21.36 12.54 -2.77
CA ASP A 108 20.92 13.62 -1.91
C ASP A 108 20.39 14.79 -2.75
N LEU A 109 19.10 15.12 -2.54
CA LEU A 109 18.43 16.25 -3.19
C LEU A 109 18.94 17.60 -2.66
N SER A 110 19.67 17.66 -1.54
CA SER A 110 20.36 18.88 -1.12
C SER A 110 21.40 19.30 -2.17
N GLN A 111 22.05 18.33 -2.82
CA GLN A 111 23.13 18.56 -3.79
C GLN A 111 22.70 18.39 -5.26
N LYS A 112 21.71 17.53 -5.53
CA LYS A 112 21.29 17.19 -6.90
C LYS A 112 19.86 17.69 -7.18
N LYS A 113 19.57 17.94 -8.47
CA LYS A 113 18.24 18.40 -8.91
C LYS A 113 17.19 17.28 -8.97
N TRP A 114 17.63 16.03 -8.96
CA TRP A 114 16.76 14.86 -8.97
C TRP A 114 17.48 13.66 -8.34
N SER A 115 16.69 12.71 -7.87
CA SER A 115 17.15 11.46 -7.27
C SER A 115 16.19 10.33 -7.61
N PRO A 116 16.67 9.15 -7.99
CA PRO A 116 15.82 7.98 -8.09
C PRO A 116 15.59 7.38 -6.70
N ILE A 117 14.38 6.90 -6.48
CA ILE A 117 14.02 6.09 -5.32
C ILE A 117 13.85 4.65 -5.80
N PHE A 118 14.61 3.76 -5.21
CA PHE A 118 14.46 2.32 -5.37
C PHE A 118 13.67 1.77 -4.19
N ILE A 119 12.61 1.03 -4.47
CA ILE A 119 11.81 0.34 -3.46
C ILE A 119 11.99 -1.14 -3.74
N THR A 120 12.55 -1.88 -2.80
CA THR A 120 12.71 -3.33 -2.92
C THR A 120 11.99 -4.02 -1.80
N ALA A 121 11.48 -5.21 -2.06
CA ALA A 121 11.06 -6.09 -0.98
C ALA A 121 11.31 -7.54 -1.34
N PHE A 122 11.61 -8.33 -0.31
CA PHE A 122 11.63 -9.78 -0.38
C PHE A 122 10.69 -10.31 0.70
N LYS A 123 9.75 -11.17 0.33
CA LYS A 123 8.68 -11.61 1.21
C LYS A 123 8.30 -13.07 0.98
N TYR A 124 7.94 -13.74 2.05
CA TYR A 124 7.18 -14.98 2.04
C TYR A 124 5.69 -14.65 2.00
N ASN A 125 4.92 -15.41 1.22
CA ASN A 125 3.48 -15.27 1.07
C ASN A 125 2.81 -16.64 1.19
N GLU A 126 1.74 -16.73 1.97
CA GLU A 126 0.88 -17.92 2.08
C GLU A 126 -0.57 -17.56 1.71
N ASP A 127 -1.09 -18.16 0.64
CA ASP A 127 -2.49 -18.09 0.25
C ASP A 127 -3.28 -19.24 0.87
N ASN A 128 -4.14 -18.92 1.85
CA ASN A 128 -4.95 -19.91 2.53
C ASN A 128 -6.12 -20.42 1.70
N ILE A 129 -6.50 -19.72 0.62
CA ILE A 129 -7.60 -20.08 -0.28
C ILE A 129 -7.09 -21.05 -1.34
N LYS A 130 -6.03 -20.68 -2.07
CA LYS A 130 -5.42 -21.58 -3.08
C LYS A 130 -4.51 -22.64 -2.48
N LYS A 131 -4.17 -22.53 -1.19
CA LYS A 131 -3.19 -23.41 -0.52
C LYS A 131 -1.86 -23.40 -1.25
N ASN A 132 -1.38 -22.21 -1.57
CA ASN A 132 -0.06 -22.01 -2.13
C ASN A 132 0.83 -21.22 -1.16
N THR A 133 2.12 -21.50 -1.23
CA THR A 133 3.15 -20.72 -0.55
C THR A 133 4.18 -20.28 -1.59
N SER A 134 4.70 -19.07 -1.42
CA SER A 134 5.59 -18.47 -2.42
C SER A 134 6.59 -17.51 -1.80
N PHE A 135 7.79 -17.45 -2.38
CA PHE A 135 8.68 -16.31 -2.21
C PHE A 135 8.43 -15.28 -3.30
N GLN A 136 8.29 -14.02 -2.90
CA GLN A 136 8.06 -12.91 -3.81
C GLN A 136 9.14 -11.84 -3.62
N GLY A 137 9.62 -11.31 -4.72
CA GLY A 137 10.59 -10.22 -4.77
C GLY A 137 10.04 -9.08 -5.61
N ASN A 138 10.43 -7.85 -5.28
CA ASN A 138 10.21 -6.71 -6.15
C ASN A 138 11.36 -5.71 -6.13
N LEU A 139 11.47 -4.99 -7.24
CA LEU A 139 12.32 -3.82 -7.43
C LEU A 139 11.51 -2.78 -8.21
N TYR A 140 11.08 -1.73 -7.53
CA TYR A 140 10.40 -0.60 -8.13
C TYR A 140 11.30 0.63 -8.13
N PHE A 141 10.99 1.52 -9.05
CA PHE A 141 11.66 2.78 -9.28
C PHE A 141 10.63 3.91 -9.35
N THR A 142 10.91 5.03 -8.70
CA THR A 142 10.19 6.29 -8.92
C THR A 142 11.16 7.49 -8.83
N PRO A 143 11.04 8.51 -9.69
CA PRO A 143 11.93 9.66 -9.65
C PRO A 143 11.40 10.77 -8.73
N VAL A 144 12.28 11.38 -7.93
CA VAL A 144 11.98 12.60 -7.16
C VAL A 144 12.84 13.77 -7.63
N PHE A 145 12.28 14.98 -7.61
CA PHE A 145 12.91 16.20 -8.11
C PHE A 145 13.03 17.26 -7.00
N LYS A 146 14.11 18.04 -7.04
CA LYS A 146 14.38 19.12 -6.07
C LYS A 146 13.65 20.40 -6.50
N GLY A 147 12.95 21.02 -5.53
CA GLY A 147 12.30 22.31 -5.71
C GLY A 147 11.08 22.23 -6.61
N LYS A 148 10.31 23.33 -6.72
CA LYS A 148 9.11 23.48 -7.55
C LYS A 148 7.80 22.93 -6.97
N ALA A 149 7.79 22.57 -5.69
CA ALA A 149 6.56 22.24 -4.98
C ALA A 149 5.62 23.46 -4.93
N LYS A 150 4.32 23.18 -4.90
CA LYS A 150 3.19 24.12 -4.81
C LYS A 150 2.91 24.97 -6.05
N ASP A 151 3.78 25.00 -7.05
CA ASP A 151 3.54 25.80 -8.26
C ASP A 151 2.88 24.96 -9.37
N PRO A 152 1.67 25.32 -9.85
CA PRO A 152 0.89 24.52 -10.77
C PRO A 152 1.57 24.30 -12.12
N LYS A 153 2.53 25.14 -12.53
CA LYS A 153 3.25 24.93 -13.81
C LYS A 153 4.10 23.64 -13.81
N TYR A 154 4.30 23.05 -12.64
CA TYR A 154 5.11 21.84 -12.45
C TYR A 154 4.27 20.62 -12.06
N PHE A 155 2.96 20.66 -12.31
CA PHE A 155 2.06 19.53 -12.07
C PHE A 155 2.45 18.25 -12.82
N TRP A 156 3.20 18.38 -13.92
CA TRP A 156 3.72 17.28 -14.73
C TRP A 156 5.03 16.71 -14.18
N ILE A 157 5.62 17.29 -13.13
CA ILE A 157 6.79 16.71 -12.46
C ILE A 157 6.28 15.67 -11.44
N PRO A 158 6.69 14.40 -11.53
CA PRO A 158 6.21 13.37 -10.60
C PRO A 158 6.75 13.60 -9.20
N ASN A 159 6.05 13.04 -8.21
CA ASN A 159 6.35 13.16 -6.79
C ASN A 159 6.49 14.62 -6.31
N ASN A 160 5.81 15.56 -6.98
CA ASN A 160 5.81 16.97 -6.65
C ASN A 160 4.37 17.46 -6.42
N THR A 161 4.05 17.86 -5.18
CA THR A 161 2.75 18.45 -4.87
C THR A 161 2.63 19.81 -5.55
N SER A 162 1.53 20.05 -6.25
CA SER A 162 1.26 21.30 -6.98
C SER A 162 -0.07 21.90 -6.52
N ASP A 163 -0.09 23.19 -6.18
CA ASP A 163 -1.29 23.87 -5.68
C ASP A 163 -2.01 24.56 -6.84
N PHE A 164 -3.29 24.23 -7.03
CA PHE A 164 -4.15 24.89 -8.02
C PHE A 164 -4.97 25.97 -7.30
N GLY A 165 -4.27 27.02 -6.88
CA GLY A 165 -4.82 28.10 -6.06
C GLY A 165 -5.39 27.59 -4.73
N ASN A 166 -6.50 28.16 -4.29
CA ASN A 166 -7.24 27.73 -3.10
C ASN A 166 -8.40 26.79 -3.48
N VAL A 167 -8.17 25.85 -4.40
CA VAL A 167 -9.21 24.88 -4.82
C VAL A 167 -8.79 23.46 -4.48
N PHE A 168 -7.60 23.05 -4.93
CA PHE A 168 -7.05 21.74 -4.62
C PHE A 168 -5.53 21.69 -4.76
N GLN A 169 -4.92 20.67 -4.16
CA GLN A 169 -3.55 20.26 -4.40
C GLN A 169 -3.54 18.95 -5.16
N PHE A 170 -2.59 18.79 -6.08
CA PHE A 170 -2.43 17.60 -6.88
C PHE A 170 -1.03 17.02 -6.70
N LEU A 171 -0.95 15.70 -6.60
CA LEU A 171 0.28 14.93 -6.56
C LEU A 171 0.08 13.67 -7.37
N TYR A 172 1.10 13.26 -8.13
CA TYR A 172 1.12 11.95 -8.77
C TYR A 172 2.50 11.31 -8.66
N SER A 173 2.54 9.98 -8.58
CA SER A 173 3.74 9.18 -8.39
C SER A 173 3.73 7.99 -9.36
N PRO A 174 4.51 8.04 -10.45
CA PRO A 174 4.69 6.91 -11.34
C PRO A 174 5.74 5.96 -10.78
N TYR A 175 5.51 4.67 -10.97
CA TYR A 175 6.40 3.59 -10.61
C TYR A 175 6.58 2.68 -11.82
N ILE A 176 7.82 2.28 -12.07
CA ILE A 176 8.15 1.19 -12.97
C ILE A 176 8.91 0.14 -12.19
N GLY A 177 8.82 -1.13 -12.55
CA GLY A 177 9.63 -2.12 -11.88
C GLY A 177 9.47 -3.54 -12.34
N LEU A 178 10.09 -4.43 -11.58
CA LEU A 178 10.08 -5.87 -11.78
C LEU A 178 9.56 -6.55 -10.52
N GLU A 179 8.77 -7.60 -10.71
CA GLU A 179 8.29 -8.49 -9.66
C GLU A 179 8.71 -9.92 -10.02
N ASN A 180 9.03 -10.72 -9.00
CA ASN A 180 9.17 -12.16 -9.13
C ASN A 180 8.29 -12.86 -8.10
N GLU A 181 7.77 -14.02 -8.47
CA GLU A 181 7.04 -14.93 -7.59
C GLU A 181 7.55 -16.33 -7.86
N ASN A 182 7.96 -17.06 -6.83
CA ASN A 182 8.32 -18.46 -6.91
C ASN A 182 7.41 -19.24 -5.96
N ARG A 183 6.48 -20.01 -6.53
CA ARG A 183 5.53 -20.87 -5.80
C ARG A 183 6.22 -22.18 -5.47
N ILE A 184 6.47 -22.38 -4.18
CA ILE A 184 7.26 -23.49 -3.66
C ILE A 184 6.38 -24.67 -3.24
N GLU A 185 5.23 -24.41 -2.62
CA GLU A 185 4.24 -25.42 -2.29
C GLU A 185 2.91 -25.01 -2.88
N THR A 186 2.25 -25.95 -3.54
CA THR A 186 0.97 -25.73 -4.20
C THR A 186 0.12 -26.98 -4.05
N LYS A 187 -1.20 -26.81 -4.11
CA LYS A 187 -2.13 -27.94 -4.08
C LYS A 187 -2.10 -28.76 -5.37
N ASP A 188 -1.85 -28.12 -6.50
CA ASP A 188 -1.72 -28.73 -7.83
C ASP A 188 -0.31 -28.45 -8.34
N GLU A 189 0.40 -29.52 -8.73
CA GLU A 189 1.77 -29.43 -9.26
C GLU A 189 1.87 -28.51 -10.48
N ASN A 190 0.78 -28.38 -11.26
CA ASN A 190 0.71 -27.49 -12.42
C ASN A 190 0.71 -25.99 -12.04
N SER A 191 0.42 -25.68 -10.78
CA SER A 191 0.42 -24.32 -10.22
C SER A 191 1.78 -23.93 -9.64
N ALA A 192 2.73 -24.86 -9.52
CA ALA A 192 4.08 -24.61 -9.02
C ALA A 192 4.96 -23.97 -10.09
N GLY A 193 5.95 -23.18 -9.66
CA GLY A 193 6.93 -22.56 -10.55
C GLY A 193 7.19 -21.09 -10.27
N SER A 194 7.81 -20.44 -11.24
CA SER A 194 8.26 -19.06 -11.18
C SER A 194 7.49 -18.20 -12.19
N ILE A 195 7.22 -16.97 -11.79
CA ILE A 195 6.66 -15.92 -12.64
C ILE A 195 7.50 -14.66 -12.47
N TYR A 196 7.85 -14.02 -13.57
CA TYR A 196 8.56 -12.74 -13.63
C TYR A 196 7.68 -11.72 -14.33
N ARG A 197 7.48 -10.56 -13.71
CA ARG A 197 6.56 -9.53 -14.21
C ARG A 197 7.23 -8.19 -14.33
N ALA A 198 6.88 -7.43 -15.36
CA ALA A 198 7.07 -5.99 -15.40
C ALA A 198 5.87 -5.29 -14.76
N LEU A 199 6.12 -4.21 -14.03
CA LEU A 199 5.09 -3.36 -13.42
C LEU A 199 5.19 -1.95 -13.98
N PHE A 200 4.02 -1.39 -14.32
CA PHE A 200 3.80 0.04 -14.42
C PHE A 200 2.68 0.42 -13.44
N ARG A 201 2.91 1.44 -12.61
CA ARG A 201 1.91 1.91 -11.65
C ARG A 201 1.90 3.43 -11.60
N VAL A 202 0.73 4.02 -11.48
CA VAL A 202 0.57 5.46 -11.25
C VAL A 202 -0.39 5.65 -10.10
N THR A 203 0.08 6.32 -9.05
CA THR A 203 -0.78 6.81 -7.99
C THR A 203 -0.98 8.31 -8.13
N SER A 204 -2.12 8.82 -7.69
CA SER A 204 -2.37 10.26 -7.60
C SER A 204 -3.31 10.59 -6.46
N ILE A 205 -3.14 11.79 -5.92
CA ILE A 205 -3.89 12.35 -4.81
C ILE A 205 -4.34 13.76 -5.20
N ILE A 206 -5.62 14.03 -5.04
CA ILE A 206 -6.21 15.36 -5.15
C ILE A 206 -6.76 15.74 -3.77
N SER A 207 -6.10 16.67 -3.08
CA SER A 207 -6.54 17.18 -1.77
C SER A 207 -7.35 18.46 -1.98
N LEU A 208 -8.59 18.51 -1.50
CA LEU A 208 -9.42 19.71 -1.64
C LEU A 208 -9.04 20.78 -0.62
N LEU A 209 -9.04 22.03 -1.07
CA LEU A 209 -8.76 23.23 -0.29
C LEU A 209 -9.96 24.19 -0.28
N PRO A 210 -11.12 23.81 0.26
CA PRO A 210 -12.26 24.71 0.36
C PRO A 210 -11.92 25.99 1.14
N LYS A 211 -12.67 27.08 0.87
CA LYS A 211 -12.51 28.37 1.56
C LYS A 211 -12.77 28.29 3.07
N ASP A 212 -13.61 27.35 3.49
CA ASP A 212 -13.81 27.08 4.92
C ASP A 212 -12.57 26.38 5.48
N GLU A 213 -11.81 27.09 6.31
CA GLU A 213 -10.61 26.59 6.97
C GLU A 213 -10.89 25.32 7.79
N ASN A 214 -12.13 25.12 8.29
CA ASN A 214 -12.49 23.89 9.01
C ASN A 214 -12.59 22.65 8.12
N LEU A 215 -12.72 22.81 6.81
CA LEU A 215 -12.83 21.72 5.83
C LEU A 215 -11.58 21.59 4.96
N ARG A 216 -10.63 22.53 5.09
CA ARG A 216 -9.38 22.55 4.35
C ARG A 216 -8.59 21.26 4.59
N GLU A 217 -8.14 20.61 3.52
CA GLU A 217 -7.37 19.35 3.54
C GLU A 217 -8.08 18.15 4.20
N LYS A 218 -9.39 18.23 4.47
CA LYS A 218 -10.15 17.11 5.00
C LYS A 218 -10.60 16.15 3.90
N PHE A 219 -10.85 16.64 2.70
CA PHE A 219 -11.30 15.81 1.58
C PHE A 219 -10.14 15.49 0.64
N GLU A 220 -10.02 14.23 0.27
CA GLU A 220 -9.04 13.77 -0.72
C GLU A 220 -9.66 12.76 -1.69
N PHE A 221 -9.26 12.85 -2.95
CA PHE A 221 -9.51 11.82 -3.94
C PHE A 221 -8.20 11.11 -4.27
N ASN A 222 -8.17 9.79 -4.09
CA ASN A 222 -7.02 8.95 -4.39
C ASN A 222 -7.33 8.08 -5.60
N PHE A 223 -6.35 7.92 -6.47
CA PHE A 223 -6.39 7.04 -7.62
C PHE A 223 -5.09 6.25 -7.66
N ASP A 224 -5.18 4.93 -7.78
CA ASP A 224 -4.04 4.04 -8.00
C ASP A 224 -4.39 3.08 -9.12
N TRP A 225 -3.61 3.15 -10.20
CA TRP A 225 -3.71 2.25 -11.32
C TRP A 225 -2.40 1.48 -11.49
N GLN A 226 -2.52 0.17 -11.71
CA GLN A 226 -1.40 -0.75 -11.87
C GLN A 226 -1.65 -1.62 -13.09
N TYR A 227 -0.61 -1.77 -13.90
CA TYR A 227 -0.53 -2.67 -15.02
C TYR A 227 0.68 -3.58 -14.83
N ARG A 228 0.47 -4.89 -14.93
CA ARG A 228 1.54 -5.89 -14.94
C ARG A 228 1.49 -6.69 -16.22
N TYR A 229 2.68 -7.03 -16.69
CA TYR A 229 2.86 -7.93 -17.82
C TYR A 229 3.83 -9.04 -17.42
N ASP A 230 3.40 -10.28 -17.61
CA ASP A 230 4.19 -11.46 -17.30
C ASP A 230 5.20 -11.65 -18.43
N LEU A 231 6.48 -11.45 -18.08
CA LEU A 231 7.60 -11.50 -19.01
C LEU A 231 8.03 -12.94 -19.30
N ASN A 232 7.90 -13.79 -18.29
CA ASN A 232 8.26 -15.20 -18.33
C ASN A 232 7.59 -15.93 -17.16
N GLU A 233 7.07 -17.11 -17.46
CA GLU A 233 6.44 -18.02 -16.53
C GLU A 233 6.72 -19.47 -16.93
N ASN A 234 6.74 -20.37 -15.95
CA ASN A 234 6.74 -21.81 -16.19
C ASN A 234 5.60 -22.52 -15.45
N ILE A 235 4.52 -21.78 -15.17
CA ILE A 235 3.33 -22.26 -14.48
C ILE A 235 2.24 -22.52 -15.51
N ILE A 236 1.70 -23.75 -15.52
CA ILE A 236 0.75 -24.20 -16.57
C ILE A 236 -0.63 -23.57 -16.38
N GLU A 237 -1.08 -23.37 -15.14
CA GLU A 237 -2.40 -22.80 -14.82
C GLU A 237 -2.51 -21.29 -15.16
N LEU A 238 -1.39 -20.64 -15.45
CA LEU A 238 -1.36 -19.22 -15.75
C LEU A 238 -1.90 -18.96 -17.17
N THR A 239 -3.15 -18.53 -17.26
CA THR A 239 -3.86 -18.34 -18.54
C THR A 239 -3.88 -16.89 -19.02
N GLN A 240 -3.44 -15.95 -18.18
CA GLN A 240 -3.41 -14.52 -18.48
C GLN A 240 -2.02 -13.98 -18.21
N THR A 241 -1.50 -13.22 -19.16
CA THR A 241 -0.18 -12.56 -19.09
C THR A 241 -0.28 -11.08 -18.74
N GLU A 242 -1.48 -10.50 -18.83
CA GLU A 242 -1.75 -9.10 -18.55
C GLU A 242 -2.65 -8.96 -17.33
N HIS A 243 -2.23 -8.14 -16.37
CA HIS A 243 -2.99 -7.90 -15.15
C HIS A 243 -3.20 -6.41 -14.94
N ASN A 244 -4.47 -6.02 -14.84
CA ASN A 244 -4.86 -4.64 -14.57
C ASN A 244 -5.49 -4.55 -13.18
N PHE A 245 -5.13 -3.50 -12.44
CA PHE A 245 -5.71 -3.19 -11.14
C PHE A 245 -5.97 -1.69 -11.03
N ILE A 246 -7.15 -1.31 -10.58
CA ILE A 246 -7.49 0.08 -10.30
C ILE A 246 -8.20 0.17 -8.95
N THR A 247 -7.76 1.12 -8.14
CA THR A 247 -8.48 1.56 -6.96
C THR A 247 -8.68 3.07 -7.03
N THR A 248 -9.89 3.50 -6.70
CA THR A 248 -10.21 4.92 -6.53
C THR A 248 -10.92 5.11 -5.21
N SER A 249 -10.74 6.28 -4.62
CA SER A 249 -11.27 6.52 -3.29
C SER A 249 -11.55 7.99 -3.04
N PHE A 250 -12.71 8.29 -2.49
CA PHE A 250 -13.03 9.60 -1.95
C PHE A 250 -13.05 9.51 -0.42
N ASN A 251 -12.20 10.27 0.26
CA ASN A 251 -12.00 10.18 1.70
C ASN A 251 -12.30 11.51 2.40
N TYR A 252 -12.79 11.38 3.63
CA TYR A 252 -12.89 12.44 4.63
C TYR A 252 -11.96 12.12 5.81
N THR A 253 -10.99 12.98 6.06
CA THR A 253 -10.06 12.91 7.19
C THR A 253 -10.72 13.55 8.41
N PHE A 254 -11.05 12.75 9.41
CA PHE A 254 -11.65 13.21 10.66
C PHE A 254 -10.63 13.34 11.80
N PHE A 255 -9.44 12.76 11.62
CA PHE A 255 -8.32 12.90 12.55
C PHE A 255 -6.99 12.98 11.80
N ARG A 256 -6.15 13.93 12.20
CA ARG A 256 -4.77 14.08 11.75
C ARG A 256 -3.94 14.60 12.93
N SER A 257 -2.80 13.98 13.22
CA SER A 257 -1.85 14.50 14.20
C SER A 257 -1.19 15.79 13.70
N GLU A 258 -0.65 16.60 14.61
CA GLU A 258 0.03 17.85 14.27
C GLU A 258 1.20 17.65 13.30
N ASP A 259 1.92 16.53 13.42
CA ASP A 259 3.01 16.16 12.51
C ASP A 259 2.54 15.52 11.18
N GLY A 260 1.23 15.34 11.02
CA GLY A 260 0.60 14.76 9.84
C GLY A 260 0.83 13.25 9.64
N LYS A 261 1.61 12.59 10.51
CA LYS A 261 2.00 11.18 10.32
C LYS A 261 0.86 10.22 10.65
N LYS A 262 0.06 10.55 11.65
CA LYS A 262 -1.09 9.75 12.08
C LYS A 262 -2.35 10.33 11.47
N THR A 263 -3.13 9.48 10.80
CA THR A 263 -4.40 9.91 10.21
C THR A 263 -5.48 8.87 10.38
N SER A 264 -6.71 9.32 10.49
CA SER A 264 -7.89 8.46 10.38
C SER A 264 -8.90 9.07 9.43
N LYS A 265 -9.39 8.25 8.51
CA LYS A 265 -10.26 8.66 7.40
C LYS A 265 -11.42 7.70 7.25
N ILE A 266 -12.56 8.20 6.81
CA ILE A 266 -13.64 7.38 6.27
C ILE A 266 -13.72 7.64 4.75
N GLY A 267 -13.96 6.61 3.95
CA GLY A 267 -13.98 6.77 2.50
C GLY A 267 -15.00 5.89 1.80
N ILE A 268 -15.30 6.26 0.56
CA ILE A 268 -15.99 5.42 -0.41
C ILE A 268 -14.93 4.98 -1.42
N ASP A 269 -14.75 3.68 -1.53
CA ASP A 269 -13.74 3.06 -2.37
C ASP A 269 -14.40 2.32 -3.52
N TYR A 270 -13.76 2.35 -4.68
CA TYR A 270 -14.05 1.49 -5.82
C TYR A 270 -12.78 0.74 -6.20
N THR A 271 -12.90 -0.58 -6.38
CA THR A 271 -11.81 -1.44 -6.83
C THR A 271 -12.27 -2.21 -8.07
N ASN A 272 -11.37 -2.40 -9.03
CA ASN A 272 -11.60 -3.25 -10.20
C ASN A 272 -10.30 -3.90 -10.67
N GLY A 273 -10.37 -5.15 -11.11
CA GLY A 273 -9.24 -5.90 -11.63
C GLY A 273 -8.60 -6.83 -10.60
N GLU A 274 -7.34 -7.21 -10.82
CA GLU A 274 -6.61 -8.20 -10.02
C GLU A 274 -5.21 -7.72 -9.62
N ASN A 275 -4.71 -8.17 -8.48
CA ASN A 275 -3.37 -7.85 -8.01
C ASN A 275 -2.64 -9.14 -7.60
N PRO A 276 -1.85 -9.75 -8.53
CA PRO A 276 -1.10 -10.97 -8.27
C PRO A 276 -0.13 -10.86 -7.09
N ALA A 277 0.52 -9.70 -6.90
CA ALA A 277 1.46 -9.48 -5.79
C ALA A 277 0.81 -9.52 -4.39
N LYS A 278 -0.53 -9.49 -4.34
CA LYS A 278 -1.34 -9.65 -3.14
C LYS A 278 -2.23 -10.89 -3.18
N ASN A 279 -2.19 -11.73 -4.22
CA ASN A 279 -3.15 -12.80 -4.50
C ASN A 279 -4.61 -12.31 -4.55
N PHE A 280 -4.80 -11.06 -4.98
CA PHE A 280 -6.13 -10.49 -5.11
C PHE A 280 -6.70 -10.88 -6.48
N GLU A 281 -7.68 -11.79 -6.51
CA GLU A 281 -8.32 -12.22 -7.75
C GLU A 281 -9.18 -11.15 -8.39
N LYS A 282 -9.33 -11.22 -9.72
CA LYS A 282 -10.12 -10.32 -10.54
C LYS A 282 -11.56 -10.18 -10.04
N GLN A 283 -11.92 -8.98 -9.61
CA GLN A 283 -13.26 -8.63 -9.16
C GLN A 283 -13.48 -7.11 -9.19
N SER A 284 -14.74 -6.67 -9.07
CA SER A 284 -15.08 -5.25 -8.97
C SER A 284 -16.15 -4.99 -7.92
N PHE A 285 -15.94 -3.97 -7.10
CA PHE A 285 -16.86 -3.62 -6.02
C PHE A 285 -16.68 -2.19 -5.53
N TYR A 286 -17.73 -1.68 -4.87
CA TYR A 286 -17.69 -0.49 -4.04
C TYR A 286 -17.67 -0.88 -2.57
N ALA A 287 -17.00 -0.09 -1.72
CA ALA A 287 -17.00 -0.30 -0.29
C ALA A 287 -16.97 1.02 0.50
N LEU A 288 -17.51 0.97 1.71
CA LEU A 288 -17.27 1.98 2.74
C LEU A 288 -16.06 1.56 3.54
N SER A 289 -15.10 2.45 3.73
CA SER A 289 -13.83 2.12 4.37
C SER A 289 -13.47 3.02 5.52
N LEU A 290 -12.93 2.41 6.57
CA LEU A 290 -12.18 3.08 7.62
C LEU A 290 -10.69 2.91 7.31
N LYS A 291 -9.95 4.02 7.28
CA LYS A 291 -8.54 4.03 6.96
C LYS A 291 -7.73 4.64 8.09
N VAL A 292 -6.68 3.95 8.53
CA VAL A 292 -5.84 4.37 9.65
C VAL A 292 -4.37 4.28 9.27
N LYS A 293 -3.62 5.36 9.49
CA LYS A 293 -2.16 5.42 9.34
C LYS A 293 -1.55 5.76 10.70
N LEU A 294 -0.52 5.01 11.11
CA LEU A 294 0.29 5.27 12.30
C LEU A 294 1.76 5.40 11.92
#